data_AF-A0A6A6R159-F1
#
_entry.id   AF-A0A6A6R159-F1
#
_cell.length_a   1.000
_cell.length_b   1.000
_cell.length_c   1.000
_cell.angle_alpha   90.00
_cell.angle_beta   90.00
_cell.angle_gamma   90.00
#
_symmetry.space_group_name_H-M   'P 1'
#
loop_
_entity.id
_entity.type
_entity.pdbx_description
1 polymer ?
#
loop_
_entity_poly.entity_id
_entity_poly.type
_entity_poly.pdbx_seq_one_letter_code
_entity_poly.pdbx_strand_id
1 'polypeptide(L)'
;MTRLFARLGAGQHPISPREPHPLPANGATTSNVPTLSVAGAGILSGYQLLRRRALPGHYLRNVGSLALPTLAFLVAVEILDDEVCIRPTLVKEGIEPIRPPILDFNGKTTTDDFFMTGVISGLVAASFKRPFANITGWRRYVSLATIGGLSGFFLAHAYFGKEYRDAWEKRTLPALRAKIEKSLALHRRFPGDESTPDDAGPIVDPEGLDAVVPPMIRTPGAHDQIFGPGISPFFVGESGETLIDYAWEGKESGLRDCIQSLEQLKKTLVVEAEYLWLEIAKKEYMFYTEQEGTEMKETKARQLRVLEALHRHVYMEISRLDWLIANLKRNIRQLQAESHEWLPHQEHLSNPALHSPRYSAGYLRNALQKAWEKDSNLTASPGKRMHPAITGYKKEVEKEILVLDDLLRDFEKRVQDANNRSP
;
A
#
# COMPACT_ATOMS: atom_id res chain seq x y z
N MET A 1 13.35 26.63 19.68
CA MET A 1 13.85 25.25 19.76
C MET A 1 12.92 24.48 20.65
N THR A 2 11.90 23.92 20.01
CA THR A 2 10.67 23.44 20.64
C THR A 2 10.31 22.06 20.08
N ARG A 3 9.66 21.25 20.91
CA ARG A 3 8.97 20.02 20.52
C ARG A 3 7.50 20.19 20.90
N LEU A 4 6.62 19.88 19.96
CA LEU A 4 5.19 20.07 20.15
C LEU A 4 4.49 18.73 20.33
N PHE A 5 3.63 18.66 21.35
CA PHE A 5 2.72 17.53 21.55
C PHE A 5 3.42 16.15 21.59
N ALA A 6 4.54 16.03 22.30
CA ALA A 6 5.21 14.75 22.43
C ALA A 6 4.23 13.67 22.96
N ARG A 7 4.42 12.42 22.52
CA ARG A 7 3.55 11.30 22.89
C ARG A 7 3.71 10.86 24.34
N LEU A 8 2.69 10.22 24.89
CA LEU A 8 2.77 9.63 26.23
C LEU A 8 3.95 8.66 26.33
N GLY A 9 4.80 8.86 27.35
CA GLY A 9 5.96 8.02 27.61
C GLY A 9 7.03 8.01 26.51
N ALA A 10 7.10 9.05 25.67
CA ALA A 10 8.10 9.17 24.61
C ALA A 10 9.53 8.99 25.17
N GLY A 11 10.18 7.90 24.78
CA GLY A 11 11.54 7.53 25.20
C GLY A 11 11.63 6.72 26.49
N GLN A 12 10.52 6.39 27.15
CA GLN A 12 10.52 5.54 28.35
C GLN A 12 10.56 4.05 28.03
N HIS A 13 10.04 3.63 26.87
CA HIS A 13 9.92 2.22 26.49
C HIS A 13 10.00 2.06 24.95
N PRO A 14 10.49 0.94 24.40
CA PRO A 14 10.51 0.69 22.96
C PRO A 14 9.15 0.77 22.25
N ILE A 15 8.03 0.61 22.97
CA ILE A 15 6.67 0.79 22.41
C ILE A 15 6.35 2.26 22.09
N SER A 16 6.95 3.20 22.83
CA SER A 16 6.82 4.65 22.65
C SER A 16 8.22 5.24 22.51
N PRO A 17 8.93 4.95 21.40
CA PRO A 17 10.28 5.43 21.21
C PRO A 17 10.26 6.95 21.05
N ARG A 18 11.28 7.62 21.58
CA ARG A 18 11.44 9.06 21.36
C ARG A 18 11.77 9.30 19.90
N GLU A 19 10.99 10.15 19.23
CA GLU A 19 11.27 10.52 17.83
C GLU A 19 12.69 11.12 17.72
N PRO A 20 13.53 10.61 16.80
CA PRO A 20 14.90 11.06 16.62
C PRO A 20 14.93 12.49 16.06
N HIS A 21 15.92 13.27 16.47
CA HIS A 21 16.16 14.58 15.87
C HIS A 21 16.60 14.42 14.40
N PRO A 22 16.13 15.27 13.46
CA PRO A 22 15.32 16.49 13.64
C PRO A 22 13.80 16.32 13.42
N LEU A 23 13.29 15.09 13.48
CA LEU A 23 11.87 14.80 13.24
C LEU A 23 10.95 15.51 14.24
N PRO A 24 9.69 15.81 13.85
CA PRO A 24 8.72 16.39 14.76
C PRO A 24 8.43 15.44 15.92
N ALA A 25 8.12 15.98 17.10
CA ALA A 25 7.79 15.16 18.26
C ALA A 25 6.49 14.37 18.07
N ASN A 26 5.58 14.92 17.27
CA ASN A 26 4.34 14.28 16.86
C ASN A 26 4.09 14.51 15.36
N GLY A 27 4.30 13.45 14.57
CA GLY A 27 4.06 13.49 13.13
C GLY A 27 2.58 13.63 12.76
N ALA A 28 1.65 13.10 13.56
CA ALA A 28 0.24 13.19 13.20
C ALA A 28 -0.25 14.64 13.20
N THR A 29 0.08 15.41 14.24
CA THR A 29 -0.31 16.82 14.34
C THR A 29 0.50 17.71 13.41
N THR A 30 1.82 17.51 13.34
CA THR A 30 2.72 18.43 12.63
C THR A 30 2.71 18.19 11.11
N SER A 31 2.64 16.95 10.63
CA SER A 31 2.69 16.62 9.20
C SER A 31 1.37 16.13 8.62
N ASN A 32 0.67 15.22 9.31
CA ASN A 32 -0.48 14.54 8.70
C ASN A 32 -1.70 15.45 8.62
N VAL A 33 -2.00 16.23 9.67
CA VAL A 33 -3.13 17.17 9.66
C VAL A 33 -3.04 18.16 8.48
N PRO A 34 -1.93 18.90 8.29
CA PRO A 34 -1.82 19.82 7.16
C PRO A 34 -1.85 19.10 5.81
N THR A 35 -1.13 17.98 5.68
CA THR A 35 -1.03 17.23 4.40
C THR A 35 -2.40 16.72 3.96
N LEU A 36 -3.14 16.04 4.84
CA LEU A 36 -4.46 15.51 4.53
C LEU A 36 -5.47 16.62 4.23
N SER A 37 -5.40 17.74 4.96
CA SER A 37 -6.29 18.89 4.75
C SER A 37 -6.06 19.57 3.40
N VAL A 38 -4.79 19.75 3.02
CA VAL A 38 -4.36 20.35 1.74
C VAL A 38 -4.69 19.43 0.57
N ALA A 39 -4.39 18.12 0.69
CA ALA A 39 -4.69 17.12 -0.33
C ALA A 39 -6.21 16.95 -0.53
N GLY A 40 -6.96 16.79 0.56
CA GLY A 40 -8.42 16.68 0.53
C GLY A 40 -9.08 17.93 -0.05
N ALA A 41 -8.57 19.12 0.28
CA ALA A 41 -9.04 20.36 -0.33
C ALA A 41 -8.75 20.43 -1.84
N GLY A 42 -7.62 19.85 -2.28
CA GLY A 42 -7.26 19.74 -3.70
C GLY A 42 -8.29 18.89 -4.45
N ILE A 43 -8.60 17.71 -3.92
CA ILE A 43 -9.61 16.79 -4.49
C ILE A 43 -10.99 17.46 -4.56
N LEU A 44 -11.46 18.05 -3.45
CA LEU A 44 -12.78 18.71 -3.42
C LEU A 44 -12.85 19.91 -4.37
N SER A 45 -11.77 20.67 -4.50
CA SER A 45 -11.73 21.83 -5.39
C SER A 45 -11.64 21.41 -6.85
N GLY A 46 -10.88 20.37 -7.17
CA GLY A 46 -10.84 19.76 -8.51
C GLY A 46 -12.20 19.24 -8.93
N TYR A 47 -12.91 18.56 -8.03
CA TYR A 47 -14.29 18.12 -8.26
C TYR A 47 -15.26 19.29 -8.51
N GLN A 48 -15.13 20.38 -7.75
CA GLN A 48 -15.94 21.59 -7.96
C GLN A 48 -15.61 22.29 -9.28
N LEU A 49 -14.34 22.25 -9.71
CA LEU A 49 -13.90 22.77 -11.00
C LEU A 49 -14.50 21.98 -12.15
N LEU A 50 -14.48 20.64 -12.09
CA LEU A 50 -15.12 19.76 -13.09
C LEU A 50 -16.62 20.04 -13.22
N ARG A 51 -17.29 20.41 -12.13
CA ARG A 51 -18.71 20.81 -12.12
C ARG A 51 -18.96 22.27 -12.53
N ARG A 52 -17.93 23.01 -12.96
CA ARG A 52 -18.00 24.46 -13.27
C ARG A 52 -18.54 25.31 -12.11
N ARG A 53 -18.30 24.88 -10.87
CA ARG A 53 -18.75 25.55 -9.64
C ARG A 53 -17.62 26.14 -8.80
N ALA A 54 -16.37 26.08 -9.28
CA ALA A 54 -15.23 26.60 -8.54
C ALA A 54 -15.16 28.14 -8.66
N LEU A 55 -15.35 28.84 -7.55
CA LEU A 55 -15.05 30.27 -7.44
C LEU A 55 -13.62 30.47 -6.89
N PRO A 56 -12.98 31.62 -7.16
CA PRO A 56 -11.69 31.95 -6.55
C PRO A 56 -11.77 31.88 -5.01
N GLY A 57 -10.83 31.16 -4.40
CA GLY A 57 -10.77 30.98 -2.94
C GLY A 57 -11.46 29.72 -2.40
N HIS A 58 -12.13 28.91 -3.23
CA HIS A 58 -12.72 27.63 -2.81
C HIS A 58 -11.70 26.67 -2.20
N TYR A 59 -10.51 26.58 -2.79
CA TYR A 59 -9.43 25.73 -2.28
C TYR A 59 -9.08 26.06 -0.84
N LEU A 60 -8.73 27.32 -0.59
CA LEU A 60 -8.43 27.81 0.75
C LEU A 60 -9.63 27.60 1.69
N ARG A 61 -10.88 27.87 1.27
CA ARG A 61 -12.06 27.60 2.09
C ARG A 61 -12.19 26.12 2.47
N ASN A 62 -11.89 25.21 1.55
CA ASN A 62 -11.93 23.76 1.77
C ASN A 62 -10.81 23.33 2.74
N VAL A 63 -9.57 23.85 2.61
CA VAL A 63 -8.47 23.58 3.55
C VAL A 63 -8.89 23.90 4.98
N GLY A 64 -9.41 25.10 5.23
CA GLY A 64 -9.82 25.51 6.57
C GLY A 64 -11.00 24.71 7.11
N SER A 65 -11.90 24.27 6.23
CA SER A 65 -13.05 23.44 6.62
C SER A 65 -12.66 22.00 6.95
N LEU A 66 -11.58 21.48 6.35
CA LEU A 66 -11.06 20.14 6.60
C LEU A 66 -10.03 20.11 7.75
N ALA A 67 -9.31 21.20 7.99
CA ALA A 67 -8.23 21.26 8.98
C ALA A 67 -8.69 20.93 10.41
N LEU A 68 -9.75 21.56 10.91
CA LEU A 68 -10.22 21.33 12.29
C LEU A 68 -10.77 19.91 12.50
N PRO A 69 -11.64 19.35 11.63
CA PRO A 69 -12.07 17.96 11.75
C PRO A 69 -10.91 16.96 11.66
N THR A 70 -9.94 17.20 10.76
CA THR A 70 -8.77 16.33 10.60
C THR A 70 -7.89 16.37 11.85
N LEU A 71 -7.67 17.56 12.42
CA LEU A 71 -6.94 17.74 13.68
C LEU A 71 -7.64 17.00 14.82
N ALA A 72 -8.95 17.22 15.00
CA ALA A 72 -9.73 16.57 16.05
C ALA A 72 -9.70 15.04 15.93
N PHE A 73 -9.86 14.53 14.70
CA PHE A 73 -9.82 13.08 14.44
C PHE A 73 -8.44 12.49 14.74
N LEU A 74 -7.36 13.07 14.23
CA LEU A 74 -6.01 12.52 14.44
C LEU A 74 -5.57 12.61 15.91
N VAL A 75 -5.85 13.72 16.60
CA VAL A 75 -5.57 13.84 18.03
C VAL A 75 -6.39 12.83 18.84
N ALA A 76 -7.64 12.58 18.48
CA ALA A 76 -8.45 11.56 19.16
C ALA A 76 -7.88 10.15 18.96
N VAL A 77 -7.42 9.81 17.75
CA VAL A 77 -6.76 8.52 17.46
C VAL A 77 -5.48 8.37 18.30
N GLU A 78 -4.68 9.42 18.44
CA GLU A 78 -3.47 9.39 19.25
C GLU A 78 -3.75 9.25 20.74
N ILE A 79 -4.73 9.98 21.27
CA ILE A 79 -5.15 9.83 22.67
C ILE A 79 -5.63 8.41 22.93
N LEU A 80 -6.40 7.82 22.01
CA LEU A 80 -6.87 6.44 22.12
C LEU A 80 -5.70 5.45 22.08
N ASP A 81 -4.74 5.61 21.17
CA ASP A 81 -3.55 4.74 21.11
C ASP A 81 -2.69 4.87 22.38
N ASP A 82 -2.51 6.09 22.89
CA ASP A 82 -1.76 6.35 24.11
C ASP A 82 -2.44 5.71 25.35
N GLU A 83 -3.77 5.79 25.46
CA GLU A 83 -4.52 5.27 26.61
C GLU A 83 -4.81 3.75 26.51
N VAL A 84 -5.01 3.20 25.31
CA VAL A 84 -5.38 1.78 25.11
C VAL A 84 -4.15 0.89 24.91
N CYS A 85 -3.12 1.37 24.20
CA CYS A 85 -1.97 0.56 23.85
C CYS A 85 -0.75 0.87 24.73
N ILE A 86 -0.37 2.14 24.82
CA ILE A 86 0.90 2.54 25.44
C ILE A 86 0.81 2.52 26.96
N ARG A 87 -0.17 3.20 27.56
CA ARG A 87 -0.31 3.29 29.02
C ARG A 87 -0.38 1.90 29.68
N PRO A 88 -1.24 0.95 29.25
CA PRO A 88 -1.35 -0.33 29.92
C PRO A 88 -0.07 -1.15 29.82
N THR A 89 0.65 -1.03 28.69
CA THR A 89 1.94 -1.70 28.49
C THR A 89 2.99 -1.15 29.45
N LEU A 90 3.11 0.18 29.56
CA LEU A 90 4.04 0.82 30.49
C LEU A 90 3.74 0.44 31.95
N VAL A 91 2.48 0.51 32.37
CA VAL A 91 2.05 0.15 33.72
C VAL A 91 2.31 -1.32 34.04
N LYS A 92 2.06 -2.22 33.07
CA LYS A 92 2.34 -3.66 33.23
C LYS A 92 3.82 -3.96 33.47
N GLU A 93 4.71 -3.15 32.93
CA GLU A 93 6.16 -3.26 33.12
C GLU A 93 6.68 -2.48 34.34
N GLY A 94 5.78 -1.89 35.13
CA GLY A 94 6.15 -1.09 36.30
C GLY A 94 6.73 0.28 35.96
N ILE A 95 6.56 0.76 34.72
CA ILE A 95 7.00 2.08 34.28
C ILE A 95 5.85 3.07 34.45
N GLU A 96 6.05 4.11 35.26
CA GLU A 96 5.06 5.18 35.41
C GLU A 96 5.05 6.07 34.14
N PRO A 97 3.92 6.15 33.41
CA PRO A 97 3.84 6.87 32.15
C PRO A 97 3.92 8.39 32.38
N ILE A 98 5.00 9.01 31.92
CA ILE A 98 5.17 10.47 32.01
C ILE A 98 4.39 11.12 30.87
N ARG A 99 3.48 12.03 31.24
CA ARG A 99 2.83 12.95 30.28
C ARG A 99 3.80 14.08 29.95
N PRO A 100 4.32 14.16 28.72
CA PRO A 100 5.20 15.27 28.37
C PRO A 100 4.42 16.58 28.32
N PRO A 101 5.10 17.73 28.51
CA PRO A 101 4.46 19.03 28.34
C PRO A 101 4.04 19.24 26.88
N ILE A 102 3.02 20.08 26.67
CA ILE A 102 2.55 20.48 25.33
C ILE A 102 3.70 21.10 24.52
N LEU A 103 4.56 21.83 25.22
CA LEU A 103 5.72 22.53 24.68
C LEU A 103 6.96 22.12 25.48
N ASP A 104 7.89 21.43 24.83
CA ASP A 104 9.17 21.04 25.41
C ASP A 104 10.32 21.83 24.75
N PHE A 105 11.10 22.56 25.56
CA PHE A 105 12.23 23.36 25.09
C PHE A 105 13.52 22.53 25.20
N ASN A 106 14.05 22.10 24.06
CA ASN A 106 15.16 21.14 24.01
C ASN A 106 16.52 21.77 23.61
N GLY A 107 16.55 23.08 23.33
CA GLY A 107 17.77 23.77 22.86
C GLY A 107 18.31 23.30 21.51
N LYS A 108 17.54 22.54 20.72
CA LYS A 108 17.88 22.14 19.33
C LYS A 108 16.78 22.51 18.34
N THR A 109 17.14 23.02 17.16
CA THR A 109 16.17 23.30 16.11
C THR A 109 15.58 21.98 15.62
N THR A 110 14.26 21.89 15.57
CA THR A 110 13.55 20.71 15.06
C THR A 110 12.59 21.10 13.95
N THR A 111 11.98 20.10 13.32
CA THR A 111 10.90 20.30 12.35
C THR A 111 9.70 21.04 12.96
N ASP A 112 9.45 20.91 14.27
CA ASP A 112 8.37 21.63 14.95
C ASP A 112 8.62 23.15 14.95
N ASP A 113 9.87 23.61 15.03
CA ASP A 113 10.21 25.04 14.98
C ASP A 113 9.91 25.65 13.60
N PHE A 114 10.26 24.93 12.53
CA PHE A 114 9.96 25.36 11.15
C PHE A 114 8.45 25.33 10.88
N PHE A 115 7.76 24.30 11.37
CA PHE A 115 6.30 24.23 11.29
C PHE A 115 5.65 25.44 11.97
N MET A 116 6.05 25.78 13.21
CA MET A 116 5.51 26.94 13.92
C MET A 116 5.82 28.26 13.22
N THR A 117 7.04 28.41 12.69
CA THR A 117 7.43 29.58 11.89
C THR A 117 6.52 29.72 10.66
N GLY A 118 6.21 28.61 10.01
CA GLY A 118 5.25 28.52 8.93
C GLY A 118 3.83 28.91 9.34
N VAL A 119 3.33 28.38 10.46
CA VAL A 119 2.01 28.71 11.03
C VAL A 119 1.88 30.21 11.31
N ILE A 120 2.88 30.80 11.98
CA ILE A 120 2.92 32.24 12.30
C ILE A 120 2.91 33.06 11.01
N SER A 121 3.74 32.69 10.02
CA SER A 121 3.79 33.37 8.73
C SER A 121 2.44 33.31 8.00
N GLY A 122 1.76 32.18 8.06
CA GLY A 122 0.40 32.00 7.55
C GLY A 122 -0.63 32.88 8.25
N LEU A 123 -0.55 33.04 9.58
CA LEU A 123 -1.43 33.94 10.34
C LEU A 123 -1.17 35.42 10.02
N VAL A 124 0.09 35.81 9.83
CA VAL A 124 0.45 37.15 9.37
C VAL A 124 -0.12 37.39 7.96
N ALA A 125 0.02 36.43 7.03
CA ALA A 125 -0.60 36.49 5.71
C ALA A 125 -2.14 36.61 5.79
N ALA A 126 -2.75 35.91 6.75
CA ALA A 126 -4.19 35.97 7.04
C ALA A 126 -4.67 37.33 7.59
N SER A 127 -3.77 38.26 7.89
CA SER A 127 -4.14 39.62 8.30
C SER A 127 -4.38 40.56 7.10
N PHE A 128 -3.77 40.29 5.94
CA PHE A 128 -3.89 41.13 4.72
C PHE A 128 -5.17 40.88 3.91
N LYS A 129 -6.25 41.64 4.14
CA LYS A 129 -7.59 41.36 3.57
C LYS A 129 -7.64 41.25 2.03
N ARG A 130 -6.82 42.05 1.32
CA ARG A 130 -6.89 42.22 -0.15
C ARG A 130 -6.70 40.92 -0.96
N PRO A 131 -5.64 40.11 -0.74
CA PRO A 131 -5.42 38.87 -1.51
C PRO A 131 -6.49 37.78 -1.33
N PHE A 132 -7.38 37.88 -0.35
CA PHE A 132 -8.30 36.80 0.04
C PHE A 132 -9.75 37.27 0.19
N ALA A 133 -10.22 38.16 -0.70
CA ALA A 133 -11.53 38.80 -0.58
C ALA A 133 -12.71 37.81 -0.45
N ASN A 134 -12.61 36.62 -1.05
CA ASN A 134 -13.69 35.61 -1.05
C ASN A 134 -13.70 34.69 0.18
N ILE A 135 -12.81 34.91 1.16
CA ILE A 135 -12.67 34.04 2.32
C ILE A 135 -12.65 34.91 3.58
N THR A 136 -13.70 34.78 4.38
CA THR A 136 -13.89 35.60 5.58
C THR A 136 -13.92 34.73 6.84
N GLY A 137 -13.70 35.38 7.98
CA GLY A 137 -13.78 34.76 9.31
C GLY A 137 -12.68 33.73 9.58
N TRP A 138 -13.00 32.78 10.47
CA TRP A 138 -12.06 31.79 11.01
C TRP A 138 -11.41 30.91 9.94
N ARG A 139 -12.13 30.59 8.85
CA ARG A 139 -11.63 29.74 7.77
C ARG A 139 -10.35 30.32 7.17
N ARG A 140 -10.30 31.64 6.97
CA ARG A 140 -9.13 32.30 6.41
C ARG A 140 -7.86 32.07 7.25
N TYR A 141 -7.98 32.26 8.57
CA TYR A 141 -6.87 32.07 9.50
C TYR A 141 -6.44 30.62 9.57
N VAL A 142 -7.39 29.68 9.73
CA VAL A 142 -7.09 28.25 9.80
C VAL A 142 -6.45 27.75 8.50
N SER A 143 -6.97 28.13 7.34
CA SER A 143 -6.41 27.71 6.05
C SER A 143 -4.98 28.16 5.85
N LEU A 144 -4.71 29.46 6.09
CA LEU A 144 -3.39 30.02 5.87
C LEU A 144 -2.39 29.56 6.93
N ALA A 145 -2.82 29.37 8.19
CA ALA A 145 -2.01 28.72 9.21
C ALA A 145 -1.65 27.28 8.82
N THR A 146 -2.61 26.51 8.30
CA THR A 146 -2.40 25.12 7.86
C THR A 146 -1.42 25.04 6.69
N ILE A 147 -1.61 25.87 5.67
CA ILE A 147 -0.71 25.94 4.51
C ILE A 147 0.67 26.41 4.93
N GLY A 148 0.75 27.46 5.75
CA GLY A 148 2.00 27.96 6.30
C GLY A 148 2.75 26.89 7.07
N GLY A 149 2.06 26.15 7.96
CA GLY A 149 2.63 25.03 8.69
C GLY A 149 3.15 23.93 7.75
N LEU A 150 2.38 23.53 6.74
CA LEU A 150 2.83 22.55 5.74
C LEU A 150 4.06 23.03 4.96
N SER A 151 4.08 24.30 4.54
CA SER A 151 5.26 24.90 3.89
C SER A 151 6.48 24.90 4.82
N GLY A 152 6.29 25.24 6.10
CA GLY A 152 7.34 25.14 7.13
C GLY A 152 7.87 23.71 7.28
N PHE A 153 6.99 22.72 7.30
CA PHE A 153 7.37 21.30 7.35
C PHE A 153 8.22 20.86 6.15
N PHE A 154 7.85 21.26 4.92
CA PHE A 154 8.66 20.98 3.73
C PHE A 154 9.99 21.73 3.71
N LEU A 155 10.01 22.98 4.19
CA LEU A 155 11.25 23.72 4.38
C LEU A 155 12.18 23.03 5.39
N ALA A 156 11.63 22.44 6.46
CA ALA A 156 12.41 21.64 7.40
C ALA A 156 13.06 20.43 6.71
N HIS A 157 12.33 19.73 5.84
CA HIS A 157 12.90 18.61 5.07
C HIS A 157 14.07 19.06 4.20
N ALA A 158 13.90 20.17 3.50
CA ALA A 158 14.95 20.74 2.66
C ALA A 158 16.15 21.22 3.49
N TYR A 159 15.91 21.85 4.64
CA TYR A 159 16.94 22.39 5.52
C TYR A 159 17.78 21.29 6.18
N PHE A 160 17.15 20.28 6.75
CA PHE A 160 17.85 19.19 7.44
C PHE A 160 18.44 18.15 6.48
N GLY A 161 17.93 18.04 5.25
CA GLY A 161 18.50 17.23 4.19
C GLY A 161 18.81 15.79 4.61
N LYS A 162 20.10 15.46 4.68
CA LYS A 162 20.60 14.13 5.07
C LYS A 162 20.21 13.76 6.50
N GLU A 163 20.29 14.68 7.45
CA GLU A 163 19.97 14.40 8.86
C GLU A 163 18.52 13.94 9.05
N TYR A 164 17.59 14.54 8.29
CA TYR A 164 16.19 14.14 8.29
C TYR A 164 16.02 12.70 7.78
N ARG A 165 16.70 12.36 6.67
CA ARG A 165 16.66 11.01 6.09
C ARG A 165 17.25 9.98 7.04
N ASP A 166 18.40 10.26 7.64
CA ASP A 166 19.07 9.37 8.59
C ASP A 166 18.21 9.13 9.84
N ALA A 167 17.54 10.19 10.34
CA ALA A 167 16.60 10.08 11.44
C ALA A 167 15.37 9.22 11.08
N TRP A 168 14.85 9.37 9.86
CA TRP A 168 13.72 8.57 9.39
C TRP A 168 14.09 7.09 9.17
N GLU A 169 15.29 6.81 8.65
CA GLU A 169 15.80 5.44 8.55
C GLU A 169 15.98 4.81 9.93
N LYS A 170 16.55 5.55 10.89
CA LYS A 170 16.66 5.09 12.29
C LYS A 170 15.30 4.77 12.92
N ARG A 171 14.25 5.51 12.57
CA ARG A 171 12.88 5.24 13.04
C ARG A 171 12.28 3.99 12.40
N THR A 172 12.47 3.78 11.11
CA THR A 172 11.73 2.76 10.33
C THR A 172 12.41 1.40 10.31
N LEU A 173 13.75 1.37 10.30
CA LEU A 173 14.52 0.14 10.17
C LEU A 173 14.26 -0.88 11.30
N PRO A 174 14.16 -0.50 12.59
CA PRO A 174 13.89 -1.46 13.66
C PRO A 174 12.52 -2.13 13.51
N ALA A 175 11.47 -1.36 13.20
CA ALA A 175 10.13 -1.88 13.00
C ALA A 175 10.05 -2.80 11.76
N LEU A 176 10.79 -2.47 10.70
CA LEU A 176 10.89 -3.30 9.50
C LEU A 176 11.62 -4.62 9.79
N ARG A 177 12.76 -4.56 10.49
CA ARG A 177 13.50 -5.75 10.93
C ARG A 177 12.64 -6.68 11.77
N ALA A 178 11.91 -6.14 12.76
CA ALA A 178 11.01 -6.92 13.60
C ALA A 178 9.90 -7.60 12.79
N LYS A 179 9.35 -6.93 11.76
CA LYS A 179 8.37 -7.54 10.84
C LYS A 179 8.98 -8.68 10.02
N ILE A 180 10.19 -8.48 9.48
CA ILE A 180 10.91 -9.49 8.70
C ILE A 180 11.24 -10.71 9.58
N GLU A 181 11.79 -10.49 10.77
CA GLU A 181 12.09 -11.56 11.73
C GLU A 181 10.82 -12.32 12.13
N LYS A 182 9.70 -11.63 12.35
CA LYS A 182 8.41 -12.28 12.61
C LYS A 182 7.94 -13.12 11.42
N SER A 183 8.09 -12.64 10.19
CA SER A 183 7.73 -13.43 8.99
C SER A 183 8.63 -14.64 8.77
N LEU A 184 9.93 -14.50 9.06
CA LEU A 184 10.91 -15.59 8.98
C LEU A 184 10.66 -16.63 10.07
N ALA A 185 10.37 -16.21 11.30
CA ALA A 185 10.00 -17.11 12.40
C ALA A 185 8.70 -17.86 12.09
N LEU A 186 7.75 -17.22 11.40
CA LEU A 186 6.52 -17.85 10.96
C LEU A 186 6.78 -18.90 9.86
N HIS A 187 7.66 -18.60 8.89
CA HIS A 187 8.09 -19.58 7.89
C HIS A 187 8.82 -20.78 8.51
N ARG A 188 9.75 -20.55 9.45
CA ARG A 188 10.49 -21.63 10.15
C ARG A 188 9.60 -22.56 10.97
N ARG A 189 8.39 -22.11 11.36
CA ARG A 189 7.41 -22.94 12.10
C ARG A 189 6.60 -23.89 11.24
N PHE A 190 6.73 -23.81 9.91
CA PHE A 190 6.12 -24.76 8.97
C PHE A 190 7.19 -25.65 8.36
N PRO A 191 7.65 -26.72 9.06
CA PRO A 191 8.55 -27.71 8.49
C PRO A 191 7.74 -28.58 7.53
N GLY A 192 7.78 -28.26 6.24
CA GLY A 192 7.04 -29.04 5.24
C GLY A 192 7.46 -28.85 3.79
N ASP A 193 8.36 -27.93 3.48
CA ASP A 193 8.76 -27.64 2.09
C ASP A 193 10.28 -27.38 1.98
N GLU A 194 11.09 -28.21 2.64
CA GLU A 194 12.48 -28.39 2.20
C GLU A 194 12.43 -29.19 0.90
N SER A 195 12.18 -28.52 -0.22
CA SER A 195 12.50 -29.07 -1.54
C SER A 195 14.01 -29.27 -1.59
N THR A 196 14.44 -30.54 -1.54
CA THR A 196 15.83 -30.95 -1.70
C THR A 196 16.42 -30.32 -2.98
N PRO A 197 17.65 -29.77 -2.95
CA PRO A 197 18.22 -28.99 -4.07
C PRO A 197 18.64 -29.80 -5.30
N ASP A 198 18.28 -31.08 -5.41
CA ASP A 198 18.87 -32.00 -6.38
C ASP A 198 18.28 -31.89 -7.81
N ASP A 199 17.22 -31.11 -8.02
CA ASP A 199 16.57 -30.94 -9.35
C ASP A 199 16.87 -29.59 -10.05
N ALA A 200 17.93 -28.88 -9.65
CA ALA A 200 18.40 -27.73 -10.42
C ALA A 200 19.08 -28.22 -11.70
N GLY A 201 18.30 -28.33 -12.78
CA GLY A 201 18.79 -28.64 -14.12
C GLY A 201 19.91 -27.68 -14.59
N PRO A 202 20.74 -28.10 -15.55
CA PRO A 202 21.92 -27.35 -15.95
C PRO A 202 21.56 -25.96 -16.46
N ILE A 203 22.25 -24.96 -15.92
CA ILE A 203 22.20 -23.55 -16.34
C ILE A 203 22.66 -23.50 -17.80
N VAL A 204 21.76 -23.10 -18.70
CA VAL A 204 22.05 -22.93 -20.12
C VAL A 204 22.78 -21.60 -20.31
N ASP A 205 24.00 -21.65 -20.83
CA ASP A 205 24.79 -20.49 -21.22
C ASP A 205 24.10 -19.72 -22.37
N PRO A 206 23.84 -18.40 -22.24
CA PRO A 206 23.10 -17.64 -23.23
C PRO A 206 23.95 -17.10 -24.40
N GLU A 207 25.21 -17.49 -24.56
CA GLU A 207 26.12 -16.91 -25.59
C GLU A 207 25.88 -17.39 -27.04
N GLY A 208 24.73 -17.99 -27.37
CA GLY A 208 24.51 -18.67 -28.65
C GLY A 208 23.35 -18.18 -29.53
N LEU A 209 22.71 -17.04 -29.26
CA LEU A 209 21.53 -16.58 -30.02
C LEU A 209 21.79 -15.28 -30.78
N ASP A 210 22.64 -15.37 -31.80
CA ASP A 210 22.59 -14.45 -32.92
C ASP A 210 21.46 -14.86 -33.90
N ALA A 211 20.70 -13.85 -34.30
CA ALA A 211 19.85 -13.76 -35.49
C ALA A 211 18.32 -13.96 -35.37
N VAL A 212 17.66 -13.00 -36.04
CA VAL A 212 16.26 -12.94 -36.50
C VAL A 212 15.24 -12.39 -35.50
N VAL A 213 15.25 -11.06 -35.36
CA VAL A 213 14.07 -10.29 -34.94
C VAL A 213 13.06 -10.30 -36.10
N PRO A 214 11.84 -10.85 -35.96
CA PRO A 214 10.81 -10.72 -36.97
C PRO A 214 10.29 -9.27 -37.02
N PRO A 215 9.93 -8.74 -38.20
CA PRO A 215 9.41 -7.39 -38.30
C PRO A 215 8.08 -7.25 -37.54
N MET A 216 8.01 -6.27 -36.65
CA MET A 216 6.77 -5.84 -36.00
C MET A 216 5.74 -5.43 -37.06
N ILE A 217 4.64 -6.19 -37.12
CA ILE A 217 3.44 -5.79 -37.86
C ILE A 217 2.81 -4.61 -37.11
N ARG A 218 2.92 -3.41 -37.66
CA ARG A 218 2.18 -2.23 -37.19
C ARG A 218 0.71 -2.36 -37.62
N THR A 219 -0.19 -2.56 -36.66
CA THR A 219 -1.62 -2.30 -36.86
C THR A 219 -1.87 -0.79 -36.93
N PRO A 220 -2.53 -0.28 -37.98
CA PRO A 220 -2.89 1.13 -38.07
C PRO A 220 -4.06 1.43 -37.11
N GLY A 221 -3.83 2.25 -36.09
CA GLY A 221 -4.91 2.77 -35.23
C GLY A 221 -4.60 3.07 -33.75
N ALA A 222 -3.39 2.85 -33.26
CA ALA A 222 -3.03 3.20 -31.88
C ALA A 222 -2.26 4.53 -31.85
N HIS A 223 -2.85 5.54 -31.22
CA HIS A 223 -2.23 6.83 -30.96
C HIS A 223 -0.98 6.66 -30.07
N ASP A 224 0.16 7.16 -30.54
CA ASP A 224 1.40 7.28 -29.78
C ASP A 224 1.20 8.20 -28.56
N GLN A 225 1.41 7.66 -27.36
CA GLN A 225 1.73 8.45 -26.17
C GLN A 225 3.05 7.95 -25.57
N ILE A 226 4.05 8.82 -25.73
CA ILE A 226 5.40 8.72 -25.21
C ILE A 226 5.35 8.95 -23.69
N PHE A 227 5.72 7.94 -22.89
CA PHE A 227 5.88 8.07 -21.44
C PHE A 227 7.35 8.27 -21.05
N GLY A 228 7.62 9.34 -20.31
CA GLY A 228 8.88 9.57 -19.58
C GLY A 228 8.88 8.92 -18.19
N PRO A 229 10.02 8.96 -17.46
CA PRO A 229 10.20 8.19 -16.24
C PRO A 229 9.65 8.95 -15.03
N GLY A 230 8.60 8.43 -14.42
CA GLY A 230 8.11 8.90 -13.14
C GLY A 230 6.61 8.90 -13.04
N ILE A 231 6.02 7.71 -12.87
CA ILE A 231 4.80 7.38 -12.10
C ILE A 231 4.70 5.85 -12.22
N SER A 232 4.67 5.16 -11.08
CA SER A 232 4.36 3.73 -11.03
C SER A 232 2.96 3.49 -11.62
N PRO A 233 2.78 2.58 -12.58
CA PRO A 233 1.46 2.17 -12.97
C PRO A 233 1.13 0.83 -12.29
N PHE A 234 0.36 0.91 -11.22
CA PHE A 234 -0.77 0.00 -11.13
C PHE A 234 -1.75 0.47 -12.22
N PHE A 235 -1.64 -0.04 -13.45
CA PHE A 235 -2.73 0.10 -14.43
C PHE A 235 -3.86 -0.85 -14.01
N VAL A 236 -4.59 -0.37 -13.00
CA VAL A 236 -6.04 -0.49 -12.94
C VAL A 236 -6.54 0.35 -14.11
N GLY A 237 -7.34 -0.20 -15.03
CA GLY A 237 -8.02 0.64 -16.01
C GLY A 237 -8.81 1.75 -15.29
N GLU A 238 -8.99 2.91 -15.90
CA GLU A 238 -9.70 4.06 -15.27
C GLU A 238 -11.09 3.71 -14.72
N SER A 239 -11.68 2.56 -15.08
CA SER A 239 -12.96 2.07 -14.55
C SER A 239 -12.88 1.24 -13.26
N GLY A 240 -11.70 0.81 -12.77
CA GLY A 240 -11.62 0.00 -11.55
C GLY A 240 -12.25 -1.41 -11.64
N GLU A 241 -12.86 -1.75 -12.77
CA GLU A 241 -13.46 -3.06 -12.98
C GLU A 241 -12.37 -4.05 -13.35
N THR A 242 -12.18 -5.05 -12.49
CA THR A 242 -11.46 -6.27 -12.84
C THR A 242 -12.14 -6.85 -14.07
N LEU A 243 -11.44 -6.85 -15.20
CA LEU A 243 -11.82 -7.43 -16.49
C LEU A 243 -11.97 -8.96 -16.38
N ILE A 244 -12.90 -9.41 -15.53
CA ILE A 244 -13.33 -10.81 -15.43
C ILE A 244 -14.73 -10.84 -15.98
N ASP A 245 -14.82 -10.76 -17.31
CA ASP A 245 -16.08 -11.08 -17.96
C ASP A 245 -16.23 -12.60 -17.97
N TYR A 246 -17.16 -13.10 -17.17
CA TYR A 246 -17.52 -14.52 -17.16
C TYR A 246 -18.32 -14.91 -18.40
N ALA A 247 -18.76 -13.95 -19.21
CA ALA A 247 -19.46 -14.17 -20.47
C ALA A 247 -18.54 -13.87 -21.66
N TRP A 248 -17.72 -14.85 -22.04
CA TRP A 248 -16.97 -14.73 -23.29
C TRP A 248 -17.86 -15.08 -24.49
N GLU A 249 -18.17 -14.09 -25.33
CA GLU A 249 -18.99 -14.26 -26.54
C GLU A 249 -18.17 -14.57 -27.82
N GLY A 250 -16.84 -14.69 -27.71
CA GLY A 250 -15.95 -14.92 -28.85
C GLY A 250 -15.74 -16.39 -29.22
N LYS A 251 -15.17 -16.62 -30.41
CA LYS A 251 -14.77 -17.97 -30.89
C LYS A 251 -13.56 -18.52 -30.11
N GLU A 252 -13.49 -19.85 -29.98
CA GLU A 252 -12.36 -20.55 -29.34
C GLU A 252 -10.99 -20.18 -29.94
N SER A 253 -10.92 -19.98 -31.27
CA SER A 253 -9.67 -19.61 -31.95
C SER A 253 -9.07 -18.31 -31.41
N GLY A 254 -9.90 -17.30 -31.10
CA GLY A 254 -9.43 -16.04 -30.53
C GLY A 254 -8.86 -16.19 -29.13
N LEU A 255 -9.38 -17.13 -28.33
CA LEU A 255 -8.82 -17.45 -27.00
C LEU A 255 -7.45 -18.11 -27.11
N ARG A 256 -7.25 -18.98 -28.11
CA ARG A 256 -5.96 -19.65 -28.35
C ARG A 256 -4.88 -18.66 -28.78
N ASP A 257 -5.21 -17.76 -29.70
CA ASP A 257 -4.30 -16.70 -30.16
C ASP A 257 -3.91 -15.76 -29.00
N CYS A 258 -4.87 -15.45 -28.12
CA CYS A 258 -4.63 -14.66 -26.92
C CYS A 258 -3.71 -15.40 -25.93
N ILE A 259 -3.94 -16.68 -25.66
CA ILE A 259 -3.06 -17.50 -24.81
C ILE A 259 -1.64 -17.51 -25.36
N GLN A 260 -1.46 -17.73 -26.67
CA GLN A 260 -0.14 -17.74 -27.30
C GLN A 260 0.58 -16.39 -27.11
N SER A 261 -0.14 -15.28 -27.26
CA SER A 261 0.38 -13.93 -27.04
C SER A 261 0.79 -13.69 -25.59
N LEU A 262 -0.02 -14.14 -24.63
CA LEU A 262 0.29 -14.06 -23.20
C LEU A 262 1.45 -14.97 -22.80
N GLU A 263 1.56 -16.17 -23.37
CA GLU A 263 2.68 -17.08 -23.14
C GLU A 263 3.99 -16.49 -23.68
N GLN A 264 3.95 -15.80 -24.83
CA GLN A 264 5.12 -15.11 -25.35
C GLN A 264 5.54 -13.94 -24.44
N LEU A 265 4.59 -13.13 -23.97
CA LEU A 265 4.87 -12.05 -23.02
C LEU A 265 5.42 -12.59 -21.69
N LYS A 266 4.85 -13.69 -21.18
CA LYS A 266 5.34 -14.36 -19.98
C LYS A 266 6.79 -14.80 -20.15
N LYS A 267 7.15 -15.41 -21.28
CA LYS A 267 8.54 -15.81 -21.56
C LYS A 267 9.49 -14.62 -21.50
N THR A 268 9.11 -13.47 -22.07
CA THR A 268 9.91 -12.25 -21.99
C THR A 268 10.09 -11.77 -20.55
N LEU A 269 9.02 -11.76 -19.74
CA LEU A 269 9.11 -11.35 -18.34
C LEU A 269 9.92 -12.32 -17.46
N VAL A 270 9.87 -13.63 -17.74
CA VAL A 270 10.68 -14.62 -17.03
C VAL A 270 12.17 -14.37 -17.26
N VAL A 271 12.58 -14.15 -18.51
CA VAL A 271 13.97 -13.78 -18.84
C VAL A 271 14.39 -12.50 -18.13
N GLU A 272 13.51 -11.49 -18.09
CA GLU A 272 13.79 -10.24 -17.36
C GLU A 272 13.92 -10.46 -15.84
N ALA A 273 13.07 -11.30 -15.26
CA ALA A 273 13.15 -11.66 -13.84
C ALA A 273 14.47 -12.37 -13.51
N GLU A 274 14.90 -13.32 -14.34
CA GLU A 274 16.18 -14.01 -14.22
C GLU A 274 17.36 -13.05 -14.33
N TYR A 275 17.31 -12.12 -15.29
CA TYR A 275 18.32 -11.08 -15.45
C TYR A 275 18.41 -10.18 -14.20
N LEU A 276 17.26 -9.71 -13.69
CA LEU A 276 17.20 -8.91 -12.47
C LEU A 276 17.73 -9.67 -11.26
N TRP A 277 17.45 -10.97 -11.16
CA TRP A 277 17.95 -11.83 -10.09
C TRP A 277 19.48 -11.93 -10.13
N LEU A 278 20.07 -12.12 -11.31
CA LEU A 278 21.52 -12.13 -11.50
C LEU A 278 22.16 -10.79 -11.12
N GLU A 279 21.54 -9.66 -11.51
CA GLU A 279 22.04 -8.34 -11.15
C GLU A 279 21.92 -8.05 -9.64
N ILE A 280 20.86 -8.52 -8.99
CA ILE A 280 20.74 -8.49 -7.53
C ILE A 280 21.90 -9.27 -6.90
N ALA A 281 22.13 -10.52 -7.30
CA ALA A 281 23.20 -11.35 -6.75
C ALA A 281 24.60 -10.72 -6.92
N LYS A 282 24.89 -10.14 -8.08
CA LYS A 282 26.15 -9.40 -8.32
C LYS A 282 26.27 -8.19 -7.37
N LYS A 283 25.19 -7.43 -7.19
CA LYS A 283 25.18 -6.24 -6.34
C LYS A 283 25.25 -6.60 -4.85
N GLU A 284 24.65 -7.71 -4.44
CA GLU A 284 24.78 -8.25 -3.09
C GLU A 284 26.22 -8.64 -2.79
N TYR A 285 26.87 -9.38 -3.70
CA TYR A 285 28.29 -9.70 -3.58
C TYR A 285 29.15 -8.43 -3.44
N MET A 286 28.93 -7.42 -4.28
CA MET A 286 29.60 -6.13 -4.19
C MET A 286 29.30 -5.37 -2.90
N PHE A 287 28.11 -5.53 -2.33
CA PHE A 287 27.70 -4.89 -1.09
C PHE A 287 28.37 -5.55 0.13
N TYR A 288 28.43 -6.88 0.16
CA TYR A 288 29.04 -7.63 1.26
C TYR A 288 30.57 -7.54 1.27
N THR A 289 31.21 -7.36 0.11
CA THR A 289 32.66 -7.16 -0.01
C THR A 289 33.12 -5.74 0.31
N GLU A 290 32.21 -4.77 0.36
CA GLU A 290 32.53 -3.36 0.65
C GLU A 290 32.76 -3.13 2.15
N GLN A 291 33.77 -2.32 2.50
CA GLN A 291 34.07 -1.95 3.88
C GLN A 291 32.88 -1.21 4.53
N GLU A 292 32.67 -1.46 5.82
CA GLU A 292 31.60 -0.79 6.57
C GLU A 292 31.83 0.72 6.68
N GLY A 293 30.74 1.49 6.60
CA GLY A 293 30.77 2.95 6.76
C GLY A 293 31.13 3.75 5.51
N THR A 294 31.39 3.11 4.36
CA THR A 294 31.64 3.83 3.10
C THR A 294 30.33 4.31 2.46
N GLU A 295 30.35 5.50 1.85
CA GLU A 295 29.22 6.03 1.05
C GLU A 295 28.87 5.09 -0.13
N MET A 296 29.87 4.37 -0.64
CA MET A 296 29.70 3.36 -1.67
C MET A 296 28.81 2.19 -1.20
N LYS A 297 28.96 1.74 0.05
CA LYS A 297 28.13 0.68 0.63
C LYS A 297 26.67 1.11 0.78
N GLU A 298 26.43 2.35 1.21
CA GLU A 298 25.07 2.90 1.30
C GLU A 298 24.41 3.04 -0.08
N THR A 299 25.17 3.50 -1.07
CA THR A 299 24.72 3.60 -2.46
C THR A 299 24.33 2.23 -3.02
N LYS A 300 25.17 1.20 -2.79
CA LYS A 300 24.88 -0.19 -3.17
C LYS A 300 23.63 -0.74 -2.47
N ALA A 301 23.42 -0.44 -1.19
CA ALA A 301 22.20 -0.84 -0.48
C ALA A 301 20.93 -0.22 -1.10
N ARG A 302 20.98 1.06 -1.50
CA ARG A 302 19.86 1.71 -2.18
C ARG A 302 19.60 1.09 -3.55
N GLN A 303 20.65 0.79 -4.32
CA GLN A 303 20.54 0.09 -5.61
C GLN A 303 19.87 -1.28 -5.44
N LEU A 304 20.29 -2.07 -4.44
CA LEU A 304 19.68 -3.37 -4.13
C LEU A 304 18.19 -3.26 -3.83
N ARG A 305 17.77 -2.33 -2.97
CA ARG A 305 16.34 -2.12 -2.67
C ARG A 305 15.51 -1.81 -3.91
N VAL A 306 16.06 -1.03 -4.85
CA VAL A 306 15.38 -0.70 -6.11
C VAL A 306 15.27 -1.94 -6.99
N LEU A 307 16.36 -2.70 -7.15
CA LEU A 307 16.37 -3.94 -7.94
C LEU A 307 15.43 -5.00 -7.36
N GLU A 308 15.41 -5.20 -6.04
CA GLU A 308 14.46 -6.10 -5.37
C GLU A 308 13.00 -5.70 -5.60
N ALA A 309 12.71 -4.40 -5.57
CA ALA A 309 11.37 -3.89 -5.83
C ALA A 309 10.95 -4.12 -7.30
N LEU A 310 11.86 -3.90 -8.25
CA LEU A 310 11.67 -4.20 -9.67
C LEU A 310 11.42 -5.69 -9.89
N HIS A 311 12.27 -6.56 -9.32
CA HIS A 311 12.12 -8.01 -9.43
C HIS A 311 10.77 -8.48 -8.87
N ARG A 312 10.37 -8.00 -7.68
CA ARG A 312 9.06 -8.31 -7.11
C ARG A 312 7.91 -7.88 -8.02
N HIS A 313 8.02 -6.70 -8.64
CA HIS A 313 7.00 -6.22 -9.57
C HIS A 313 6.89 -7.13 -10.81
N VAL A 314 8.01 -7.47 -11.45
CA VAL A 314 8.03 -8.38 -12.60
C VAL A 314 7.43 -9.75 -12.23
N TYR A 315 7.78 -10.29 -11.06
CA TYR A 315 7.24 -11.57 -10.59
C TYR A 315 5.71 -11.54 -10.36
N MET A 316 5.18 -10.42 -9.88
CA MET A 316 3.74 -10.23 -9.73
C MET A 316 3.04 -10.16 -11.10
N GLU A 317 3.65 -9.54 -12.11
CA GLU A 317 3.12 -9.53 -13.47
C GLU A 317 3.15 -10.93 -14.11
N ILE A 318 4.22 -11.71 -13.91
CA ILE A 318 4.27 -13.12 -14.33
C ILE A 318 3.12 -13.91 -13.70
N SER A 319 2.92 -13.77 -12.39
CA SER A 319 1.83 -14.45 -11.66
C SER A 319 0.45 -14.05 -12.19
N ARG A 320 0.28 -12.78 -12.56
CA ARG A 320 -0.95 -12.26 -13.18
C ARG A 320 -1.18 -12.90 -14.56
N LEU A 321 -0.15 -13.00 -15.40
CA LEU A 321 -0.24 -13.67 -16.70
C LEU A 321 -0.58 -15.14 -16.55
N ASP A 322 0.01 -15.85 -15.59
CA ASP A 322 -0.32 -17.24 -15.31
C ASP A 322 -1.78 -17.43 -14.93
N TRP A 323 -2.31 -16.55 -14.08
CA TRP A 323 -3.72 -16.54 -13.73
C TRP A 323 -4.62 -16.28 -14.96
N LEU A 324 -4.27 -15.31 -15.80
CA LEU A 324 -5.02 -15.01 -17.03
C LEU A 324 -5.01 -16.18 -18.01
N ILE A 325 -3.85 -16.79 -18.26
CA ILE A 325 -3.70 -17.96 -19.11
C ILE A 325 -4.54 -19.12 -18.57
N ALA A 326 -4.48 -19.39 -17.26
CA ALA A 326 -5.30 -20.42 -16.63
C ALA A 326 -6.80 -20.16 -16.79
N ASN A 327 -7.22 -18.89 -16.65
CA ASN A 327 -8.61 -18.47 -16.84
C ASN A 327 -9.08 -18.64 -18.29
N LEU A 328 -8.26 -18.26 -19.28
CA LEU A 328 -8.59 -18.47 -20.70
C LEU A 328 -8.63 -19.96 -21.06
N LYS A 329 -7.71 -20.77 -20.53
CA LYS A 329 -7.73 -22.23 -20.68
C LYS A 329 -9.01 -22.83 -20.08
N ARG A 330 -9.48 -22.31 -18.94
CA ARG A 330 -10.78 -22.68 -18.36
C ARG A 330 -11.93 -22.33 -19.31
N ASN A 331 -11.95 -21.12 -19.88
CA ASN A 331 -13.01 -20.70 -20.81
C ASN A 331 -13.03 -21.56 -22.09
N ILE A 332 -11.86 -21.92 -22.64
CA ILE A 332 -11.78 -22.88 -23.77
C ILE A 332 -12.44 -24.20 -23.39
N ARG A 333 -12.12 -24.76 -22.22
CA ARG A 333 -12.74 -26.02 -21.76
C ARG A 333 -14.26 -25.88 -21.62
N GLN A 334 -14.76 -24.72 -21.18
CA GLN A 334 -16.20 -24.46 -21.09
C GLN A 334 -16.87 -24.37 -22.47
N LEU A 335 -16.19 -23.81 -23.47
CA LEU A 335 -16.70 -23.78 -24.85
C LEU A 335 -16.66 -25.16 -25.53
N GLN A 336 -15.72 -26.02 -25.13
CA GLN A 336 -15.57 -27.37 -25.65
C GLN A 336 -16.48 -28.39 -24.96
N ALA A 337 -16.87 -28.13 -23.71
CA ALA A 337 -17.81 -28.97 -23.00
C ALA A 337 -19.17 -28.95 -23.70
N GLU A 338 -19.71 -30.13 -24.00
CA GLU A 338 -21.09 -30.25 -24.46
C GLU A 338 -22.05 -29.66 -23.41
N SER A 339 -23.20 -29.15 -23.83
CA SER A 339 -24.14 -28.33 -23.04
C SER A 339 -24.63 -28.92 -21.71
N HIS A 340 -24.23 -30.14 -21.37
CA HIS A 340 -24.68 -30.88 -20.19
C HIS A 340 -23.57 -31.18 -19.17
N GLU A 341 -22.30 -30.92 -19.50
CA GLU A 341 -21.16 -31.30 -18.65
C GLU A 341 -20.22 -30.11 -18.41
N TRP A 342 -20.76 -29.07 -17.78
CA TRP A 342 -20.10 -27.79 -17.55
C TRP A 342 -18.88 -27.86 -16.60
N LEU A 343 -18.72 -28.96 -15.87
CA LEU A 343 -17.61 -29.17 -14.95
C LEU A 343 -16.46 -29.88 -15.68
N PRO A 344 -15.25 -29.30 -15.75
CA PRO A 344 -14.11 -30.02 -16.29
C PRO A 344 -13.92 -31.32 -15.49
N HIS A 345 -13.75 -32.43 -16.20
CA HIS A 345 -13.45 -33.71 -15.57
C HIS A 345 -12.23 -33.53 -14.65
N GLN A 346 -12.35 -33.94 -13.38
CA GLN A 346 -11.35 -33.71 -12.34
C GLN A 346 -10.02 -34.47 -12.57
N GLU A 347 -9.83 -35.11 -13.72
CA GLU A 347 -8.71 -35.97 -14.07
C GLU A 347 -7.33 -35.30 -13.96
N HIS A 348 -7.27 -33.96 -13.96
CA HIS A 348 -6.02 -33.21 -13.83
C HIS A 348 -5.70 -32.69 -12.42
N LEU A 349 -6.55 -32.93 -11.42
CA LEU A 349 -6.14 -32.75 -10.03
C LEU A 349 -5.21 -33.92 -9.69
N SER A 350 -3.90 -33.71 -9.84
CA SER A 350 -2.86 -34.76 -9.76
C SER A 350 -2.93 -35.64 -8.51
N ASN A 351 -3.65 -35.21 -7.47
CA ASN A 351 -4.26 -36.07 -6.46
C ASN A 351 -5.29 -35.22 -5.69
N PRO A 352 -6.61 -35.50 -5.73
CA PRO A 352 -7.59 -34.79 -4.92
C PRO A 352 -7.28 -34.85 -3.41
N ALA A 353 -6.54 -35.87 -2.97
CA ALA A 353 -6.08 -36.00 -1.58
C ALA A 353 -4.97 -35.00 -1.20
N LEU A 354 -4.23 -34.44 -2.17
CA LEU A 354 -3.22 -33.39 -1.91
C LEU A 354 -3.85 -32.01 -1.75
N HIS A 355 -5.04 -31.79 -2.30
CA HIS A 355 -5.75 -30.52 -2.14
C HIS A 355 -6.55 -30.51 -0.84
N SER A 356 -5.97 -29.94 0.23
CA SER A 356 -6.71 -29.78 1.48
C SER A 356 -7.67 -28.58 1.40
N PRO A 357 -9.01 -28.78 1.42
CA PRO A 357 -9.97 -27.68 1.45
C PRO A 357 -9.81 -26.78 2.69
N ARG A 358 -9.02 -27.22 3.68
CA ARG A 358 -8.66 -26.45 4.88
C ARG A 358 -7.92 -25.16 4.55
N TYR A 359 -7.04 -25.16 3.53
CA TYR A 359 -6.32 -23.96 3.13
C TYR A 359 -7.28 -22.92 2.54
N SER A 360 -8.10 -23.32 1.57
CA SER A 360 -9.11 -22.46 0.97
C SER A 360 -10.09 -21.92 2.01
N ALA A 361 -10.56 -22.76 2.94
CA ALA A 361 -11.40 -22.33 4.07
C ALA A 361 -10.67 -21.31 4.97
N GLY A 362 -9.38 -21.49 5.23
CA GLY A 362 -8.55 -20.52 5.96
C GLY A 362 -8.50 -19.15 5.28
N TYR A 363 -8.31 -19.13 3.95
CA TYR A 363 -8.36 -17.88 3.17
C TYR A 363 -9.75 -17.24 3.20
N LEU A 364 -10.82 -18.02 3.04
CA LEU A 364 -12.19 -17.53 3.10
C LEU A 364 -12.53 -16.95 4.47
N ARG A 365 -12.10 -17.56 5.58
CA ARG A 365 -12.26 -16.99 6.94
C ARG A 365 -11.56 -15.64 7.06
N ASN A 366 -10.31 -15.55 6.62
CA ASN A 366 -9.57 -14.29 6.68
C ASN A 366 -10.23 -13.20 5.81
N ALA A 367 -10.76 -13.56 4.64
CA ALA A 367 -11.49 -12.64 3.79
C ALA A 367 -12.81 -12.18 4.44
N LEU A 368 -13.58 -13.13 5.00
CA LEU A 368 -14.82 -12.87 5.71
C LEU A 368 -14.59 -11.94 6.92
N GLN A 369 -13.55 -12.21 7.71
CA GLN A 369 -13.17 -11.36 8.84
C GLN A 369 -12.87 -9.92 8.39
N LYS A 370 -12.09 -9.75 7.32
CA LYS A 370 -11.81 -8.40 6.77
C LYS A 370 -13.07 -7.70 6.27
N ALA A 371 -13.99 -8.43 5.65
CA ALA A 371 -15.27 -7.88 5.21
C ALA A 371 -16.13 -7.44 6.40
N TRP A 372 -16.14 -8.20 7.50
CA TRP A 372 -16.80 -7.83 8.75
C TRP A 372 -16.16 -6.62 9.42
N GLU A 373 -14.84 -6.55 9.48
CA GLU A 373 -14.12 -5.36 9.98
C GLU A 373 -14.51 -4.12 9.17
N LYS A 374 -14.61 -4.25 7.86
CA LYS A 374 -15.05 -3.19 6.95
C LYS A 374 -16.50 -2.76 7.21
N ASP A 375 -17.43 -3.70 7.38
CA ASP A 375 -18.83 -3.38 7.74
C ASP A 375 -18.94 -2.73 9.13
N SER A 376 -18.16 -3.22 10.10
CA SER A 376 -18.10 -2.64 11.44
C SER A 376 -17.60 -1.18 11.41
N ASN A 377 -16.60 -0.89 10.59
CA ASN A 377 -16.09 0.47 10.38
C ASN A 377 -17.13 1.37 9.70
N LEU A 378 -17.95 0.83 8.80
CA LEU A 378 -19.05 1.57 8.17
C LEU A 378 -20.19 1.84 9.16
N THR A 379 -20.53 0.88 10.03
CA THR A 379 -21.62 1.01 11.01
C THR A 379 -21.27 1.85 12.24
N ALA A 380 -19.99 1.87 12.63
CA ALA A 380 -19.51 2.58 13.81
C ALA A 380 -19.51 4.12 13.69
N SER A 381 -19.98 4.71 12.59
CA SER A 381 -20.10 6.17 12.41
C SER A 381 -21.50 6.65 12.83
N PRO A 382 -21.73 7.09 14.08
CA PRO A 382 -23.07 7.36 14.58
C PRO A 382 -23.45 8.82 14.27
N GLY A 383 -24.67 9.04 13.78
CA GLY A 383 -25.34 10.34 13.94
C GLY A 383 -25.34 11.32 12.77
N LYS A 384 -24.92 10.94 11.56
CA LYS A 384 -25.20 11.74 10.35
C LYS A 384 -25.86 10.86 9.31
N ARG A 385 -26.93 11.36 8.65
CA ARG A 385 -27.54 10.73 7.48
C ARG A 385 -26.42 10.25 6.55
N MET A 386 -26.23 8.93 6.44
CA MET A 386 -25.20 8.36 5.58
C MET A 386 -25.42 8.87 4.16
N HIS A 387 -24.33 9.29 3.53
CA HIS A 387 -24.39 9.70 2.13
C HIS A 387 -24.88 8.52 1.27
N PRO A 388 -25.73 8.72 0.24
CA PRO A 388 -26.24 7.64 -0.60
C PRO A 388 -25.15 6.71 -1.15
N ALA A 389 -23.98 7.26 -1.49
CA ALA A 389 -22.82 6.47 -1.92
C ALA A 389 -22.31 5.48 -0.85
N ILE A 390 -22.31 5.89 0.43
CA ILE A 390 -21.92 5.02 1.55
C ILE A 390 -22.98 3.93 1.76
N THR A 391 -24.26 4.25 1.59
CA THR A 391 -25.33 3.24 1.68
C THR A 391 -25.25 2.21 0.55
N GLY A 392 -24.84 2.62 -0.66
CA GLY A 392 -24.60 1.69 -1.78
C GLY A 392 -23.42 0.78 -1.48
N TYR A 393 -22.29 1.36 -1.06
CA TYR A 393 -21.10 0.61 -0.69
C TYR A 393 -21.35 -0.38 0.46
N LYS A 394 -22.12 0.02 1.48
CA LYS A 394 -22.49 -0.87 2.57
C LYS A 394 -23.26 -2.08 2.07
N LYS A 395 -24.24 -1.88 1.17
CA LYS A 395 -25.00 -2.98 0.56
C LYS A 395 -24.10 -3.93 -0.24
N GLU A 396 -23.07 -3.43 -0.90
CA GLU A 396 -22.09 -4.27 -1.61
C GLU A 396 -21.27 -5.10 -0.63
N VAL A 397 -20.80 -4.51 0.48
CA VAL A 397 -20.07 -5.24 1.54
C VAL A 397 -20.97 -6.30 2.18
N GLU A 398 -22.23 -5.98 2.49
CA GLU A 398 -23.20 -6.95 3.02
C GLU A 398 -23.40 -8.13 2.06
N LYS A 399 -23.51 -7.87 0.75
CA LYS A 399 -23.57 -8.94 -0.27
C LYS A 399 -22.29 -9.77 -0.32
N GLU A 400 -21.13 -9.11 -0.27
CA GLU A 400 -19.82 -9.77 -0.25
C GLU A 400 -19.70 -10.71 0.97
N ILE A 401 -20.12 -10.25 2.14
CA ILE A 401 -20.16 -11.05 3.38
C ILE A 401 -21.04 -12.30 3.20
N LEU A 402 -22.24 -12.15 2.65
CA LEU A 402 -23.15 -13.28 2.43
C LEU A 402 -22.56 -14.32 1.47
N VAL A 403 -21.92 -13.88 0.39
CA VAL A 403 -21.27 -14.77 -0.58
C VAL A 403 -20.07 -15.50 0.07
N LEU A 404 -19.25 -14.78 0.83
CA LEU A 404 -18.09 -15.36 1.52
C LEU A 404 -18.51 -16.37 2.60
N ASP A 405 -19.58 -16.09 3.35
CA ASP A 405 -20.11 -17.00 4.37
C ASP A 405 -20.66 -18.29 3.75
N ASP A 406 -21.43 -18.18 2.66
CA ASP A 406 -21.98 -19.34 1.95
C ASP A 406 -20.86 -20.23 1.37
N LEU A 407 -19.87 -19.62 0.71
CA LEU A 407 -18.70 -20.33 0.21
C LEU A 407 -17.89 -20.98 1.35
N LEU A 408 -17.70 -20.27 2.46
CA LEU A 408 -16.98 -20.82 3.61
C LEU A 408 -17.68 -22.07 4.16
N ARG A 409 -19.02 -22.03 4.32
CA ARG A 409 -19.80 -23.17 4.79
C ARG A 409 -19.68 -24.38 3.86
N ASP A 410 -19.73 -24.18 2.55
CA ASP A 410 -19.53 -25.25 1.57
C ASP A 410 -18.14 -25.88 1.71
N PHE A 411 -17.08 -25.06 1.80
CA PHE A 411 -15.72 -25.56 1.97
C PHE A 411 -15.51 -26.26 3.33
N GLU A 412 -16.08 -25.74 4.41
CA GLU A 412 -16.00 -26.38 5.73
C GLU A 412 -16.74 -27.72 5.77
N LYS A 413 -17.89 -27.83 5.10
CA LYS A 413 -18.58 -29.10 4.92
C LYS A 413 -17.69 -30.10 4.17
N ARG A 414 -17.03 -29.69 3.09
CA ARG A 414 -16.08 -30.54 2.36
C ARG A 414 -14.89 -30.97 3.22
N VAL A 415 -14.39 -30.10 4.12
CA VAL A 415 -13.35 -30.45 5.10
C VAL A 415 -13.87 -31.51 6.07
N GLN A 416 -15.09 -31.37 6.59
CA GLN A 416 -15.69 -32.35 7.49
C GLN A 416 -15.89 -33.71 6.80
N ASP A 417 -16.43 -33.70 5.57
CA ASP A 417 -16.62 -34.91 4.77
C ASP A 417 -15.30 -35.61 4.46
N ALA A 418 -14.23 -34.85 4.18
CA ALA A 418 -12.90 -35.41 3.97
C ALA A 418 -12.34 -36.06 5.25
N ASN A 419 -12.47 -35.42 6.40
CA ASN A 419 -12.02 -35.97 7.68
C ASN A 419 -12.78 -37.24 8.07
N ASN A 420 -14.07 -37.32 7.76
CA ASN A 420 -14.90 -38.50 8.02
C ASN A 420 -14.56 -39.70 7.12
N ARG A 421 -13.88 -39.46 5.99
CA ARG A 421 -13.46 -40.51 5.03
C ARG A 421 -12.06 -41.05 5.29
N SER A 422 -11.28 -40.43 6.17
CA SER A 422 -9.96 -40.94 6.57
C SER A 422 -10.14 -42.01 7.66
N PRO A 423 -9.92 -43.31 7.37
CA PRO A 423 -10.08 -44.41 8.32
C PRO A 423 -9.01 -44.42 9.42
#